data_AF-A0A7W0WEQ8-F1
#
_entry.id   AF-A0A7W0WEQ8-F1
#
_cell.length_a   1.000
_cell.length_b   1.000
_cell.length_c   1.000
_cell.angle_alpha   90.00
_cell.angle_beta   90.00
_cell.angle_gamma   90.00
#
_symmetry.space_group_name_H-M   'P 1'
#
loop_
_entity.id
_entity.type
_entity.pdbx_description
1 polymer ?
#
loop_
_entity_poly.entity_id
_entity_poly.type
_entity_poly.pdbx_seq_one_letter_code
_entity_poly.pdbx_strand_id
1 'polypeptide(L)' 'MEEKMLPKFDYYLDESDPDIVVLCRQDSSFAAAFSAQGATREGIVEAAKEDYWRLLEANAECLGLLEAGERQRSA' A
#
# COMPACT_ATOMS: atom_id res chain seq x y z
N MET A 1 3.84 11.08 22.53
CA MET A 1 3.06 11.25 21.30
C MET A 1 3.41 10.06 20.46
N GLU A 2 2.55 9.04 20.42
CA GLU A 2 2.73 7.93 19.49
C GLU A 2 2.67 8.55 18.09
N GLU A 3 3.82 8.68 17.44
CA GLU A 3 3.85 8.80 16.00
C GLU A 3 3.11 7.55 15.51
N LYS A 4 1.86 7.72 15.04
CA LYS A 4 1.15 6.71 14.25
C LYS A 4 2.12 6.37 13.12
N MET A 5 2.95 5.36 13.32
CA MET A 5 4.04 5.02 12.43
C MET A 5 3.37 4.61 11.14
N LEU A 6 3.36 5.54 10.18
CA LEU A 6 2.86 5.25 8.84
C LEU A 6 3.59 3.99 8.42
N PRO A 7 2.84 2.97 7.97
CA PRO A 7 3.48 1.70 7.70
C PRO A 7 4.57 1.89 6.63
N LYS A 8 5.84 1.75 7.04
CA LYS A 8 6.98 1.85 6.14
C LYS A 8 7.14 0.49 5.48
N PHE A 9 6.77 0.41 4.21
CA PHE A 9 7.06 -0.76 3.40
C PHE A 9 7.93 -0.35 2.23
N ASP A 10 8.88 -1.22 1.92
CA ASP A 10 9.60 -1.16 0.66
C ASP A 10 8.79 -1.82 -0.46
N TYR A 11 9.14 -1.51 -1.69
CA TYR A 11 8.58 -2.13 -2.89
C TYR A 11 9.69 -2.86 -3.65
N TYR A 12 9.33 -3.95 -4.30
CA TYR A 12 10.21 -4.66 -5.22
C TYR A 12 9.48 -5.02 -6.52
N LEU A 13 10.26 -5.26 -7.55
CA LEU A 13 9.77 -5.75 -8.83
C LEU A 13 10.05 -7.24 -8.93
N ASP A 14 9.03 -8.01 -9.22
CA ASP A 14 9.13 -9.40 -9.64
C ASP A 14 9.07 -9.46 -11.17
N GLU A 15 10.18 -9.90 -11.76
CA GLU A 15 10.40 -10.04 -13.21
C GLU A 15 10.58 -11.53 -13.59
N SER A 16 10.03 -12.44 -12.78
CA SER A 16 10.10 -13.89 -13.04
C SER A 16 9.43 -14.29 -14.36
N ASP A 17 8.47 -13.50 -14.83
CA ASP A 17 7.82 -13.66 -16.13
C ASP A 17 8.44 -12.71 -17.17
N PRO A 18 8.80 -13.20 -18.38
CA PRO A 18 9.45 -12.37 -19.40
C PRO A 18 8.54 -11.30 -20.01
N ASP A 19 7.22 -11.45 -19.92
CA ASP A 19 6.24 -10.55 -20.55
C ASP A 19 5.61 -9.58 -19.54
N ILE A 20 5.83 -9.78 -18.24
CA ILE A 20 5.16 -9.03 -17.17
C ILE A 20 6.16 -8.65 -16.06
N VAL A 21 6.04 -7.41 -15.58
CA VAL A 21 6.70 -6.92 -14.37
C VAL A 21 5.65 -6.69 -13.30
N VAL A 22 5.81 -7.34 -12.15
CA VAL A 22 4.88 -7.23 -11.01
C VAL A 22 5.51 -6.35 -9.93
N LEU A 23 4.80 -5.30 -9.54
CA LEU A 23 5.14 -4.47 -8.40
C LEU A 23 4.52 -5.05 -7.14
N CYS A 24 5.36 -5.47 -6.20
CA CYS A 24 4.97 -6.02 -4.92
C CYS A 24 5.47 -5.14 -3.77
N ARG A 25 4.72 -5.14 -2.68
CA ARG A 25 5.14 -4.62 -1.38
C ARG A 25 6.08 -5.63 -0.69
N GLN A 26 6.83 -5.19 0.30
CA GLN A 26 7.78 -6.00 1.08
C GLN A 26 7.17 -7.28 1.70
N ASP A 27 5.90 -7.24 2.05
CA ASP A 27 5.13 -8.38 2.58
C ASP A 27 4.65 -9.35 1.48
N SER A 28 5.15 -9.18 0.25
CA SER A 28 4.73 -9.91 -0.96
C SER A 28 3.28 -9.65 -1.37
N SER A 29 2.64 -8.61 -0.85
CA SER A 29 1.32 -8.17 -1.33
C SER A 29 1.45 -7.52 -2.70
N PHE A 30 0.53 -7.86 -3.60
CA PHE A 30 0.44 -7.30 -4.94
C PHE A 30 0.00 -5.83 -4.91
N ALA A 31 0.69 -4.96 -5.64
CA ALA A 31 0.31 -3.57 -5.84
C ALA A 31 -0.15 -3.31 -7.29
N ALA A 32 0.64 -3.72 -8.28
CA ALA A 32 0.32 -3.52 -9.70
C ALA A 32 1.07 -4.51 -10.61
N ALA A 33 0.61 -4.64 -11.86
CA ALA A 33 1.29 -5.39 -12.92
C ALA A 33 1.40 -4.54 -14.18
N PHE A 34 2.51 -4.69 -14.88
CA PHE A 34 2.82 -4.01 -16.12
C PHE A 34 3.26 -5.02 -17.17
N SER A 35 2.97 -4.77 -18.44
CA SER A 35 3.68 -5.48 -19.50
C SER A 35 5.16 -5.08 -19.45
N ALA A 36 6.07 -6.05 -19.56
CA ALA A 36 7.51 -5.78 -19.59
C ALA A 36 7.91 -4.80 -20.71
N GLN A 37 7.22 -4.84 -21.86
CA GLN A 37 7.44 -3.88 -22.95
C GLN A 37 6.90 -2.46 -22.66
N GLY A 38 5.91 -2.34 -21.78
CA GLY A 38 5.24 -1.07 -21.45
C GLY A 38 5.61 -0.50 -20.08
N ALA A 39 6.40 -1.22 -19.29
CA ALA A 39 6.81 -0.82 -17.97
C ALA A 39 7.80 0.36 -18.04
N THR A 40 7.38 1.52 -17.54
CA THR A 40 8.25 2.69 -17.40
C THR A 40 8.56 2.92 -15.93
N ARG A 41 9.73 3.51 -15.64
CA ARG A 41 10.09 3.86 -14.25
C ARG A 41 9.05 4.78 -13.64
N GLU A 42 8.59 5.77 -14.41
CA GLU A 42 7.58 6.73 -14.00
C GLU A 42 6.25 6.03 -13.69
N GLY A 43 5.77 5.12 -14.55
CA GLY A 43 4.53 4.37 -14.33
C GLY A 43 4.59 3.48 -13.08
N ILE A 44 5.73 2.83 -12.85
CA ILE A 44 5.95 2.00 -11.66
C ILE A 44 5.96 2.86 -10.39
N VAL A 45 6.66 4.00 -10.40
CA VAL A 45 6.74 4.90 -9.24
C VAL A 45 5.38 5.50 -8.91
N GLU A 46 4.60 5.91 -9.92
CA GLU A 46 3.26 6.43 -9.68
C GLU A 46 2.31 5.34 -9.14
N ALA A 47 2.37 4.11 -9.66
CA ALA A 47 1.59 3.00 -9.09
C ALA A 47 1.95 2.72 -7.63
N ALA A 48 3.25 2.76 -7.27
CA ALA A 48 3.68 2.61 -5.87
C ALA A 48 3.12 3.72 -4.97
N LYS A 49 3.08 4.96 -5.46
CA LYS A 49 2.50 6.09 -4.71
C LYS A 49 0.99 5.93 -4.54
N GLU A 50 0.27 5.59 -5.60
CA GLU A 50 -1.19 5.38 -5.54
C GLU A 50 -1.55 4.27 -4.56
N ASP A 51 -0.81 3.17 -4.60
CA ASP A 51 -0.97 2.04 -3.69
C ASP A 51 -0.71 2.44 -2.23
N TYR A 52 0.38 3.17 -1.98
CA TYR A 52 0.69 3.71 -0.66
C TYR A 52 -0.40 4.65 -0.14
N TRP A 53 -0.92 5.55 -0.97
CA TRP A 53 -2.01 6.46 -0.58
C TRP A 53 -3.27 5.71 -0.18
N ARG A 54 -3.68 4.69 -0.96
CA ARG A 54 -4.82 3.83 -0.60
C ARG A 54 -4.60 3.12 0.73
N LEU A 55 -3.37 2.68 1.00
CA LEU A 55 -3.04 2.00 2.24
C LEU A 55 -3.06 2.94 3.45
N LEU A 56 -2.62 4.19 3.26
CA LEU A 56 -2.75 5.23 4.28
C LEU A 56 -4.21 5.57 4.57
N GLU A 57 -5.03 5.70 3.53
CA GLU A 57 -6.46 5.96 3.67
C GLU A 57 -7.17 4.81 4.42
N ALA A 58 -6.95 3.57 3.99
CA ALA A 58 -7.51 2.39 4.65
C ALA A 58 -7.06 2.25 6.12
N ASN A 59 -5.79 2.58 6.43
CA ASN A 59 -5.31 2.61 7.80
C ASN A 59 -5.95 3.74 8.61
N ALA A 60 -6.11 4.93 8.04
CA ALA A 60 -6.76 6.06 8.70
C ALA A 60 -8.25 5.76 8.98
N GLU A 61 -8.95 5.13 8.03
CA GLU A 61 -10.32 4.63 8.22
C GLU A 61 -10.37 3.57 9.34
N CYS A 62 -9.45 2.59 9.33
CA CYS A 62 -9.38 1.58 10.39
C CYS A 62 -9.13 2.20 11.78
N LEU A 63 -8.23 3.20 11.88
CA LEU A 63 -7.96 3.90 13.13
C LEU A 63 -9.14 4.77 13.57
N GLY A 64 -9.83 5.43 12.65
CA GLY A 64 -11.05 6.21 12.95
C GLY A 64 -12.22 5.34 13.39
N LEU A 65 -12.34 4.12 12.86
CA LEU A 65 -13.34 3.14 13.29
C LEU A 65 -13.02 2.54 14.67
N LEU A 66 -11.73 2.36 15.00
CA LEU A 66 -11.31 1.94 16.35
C LEU A 66 -11.58 3.03 17.40
N GLU A 67 -11.31 4.31 17.07
CA GLU A 67 -11.58 5.45 17.97
C GLU A 67 -13.09 5.69 18.20
N ALA A 68 -13.96 5.29 17.27
CA ALA A 68 -15.42 5.40 17.41
C ALA A 68 -16.06 4.37 18.36
N GLY A 69 -15.31 3.36 18.82
CA GLY A 69 -15.80 2.29 19.70
C GLY A 69 -15.83 2.60 21.19
N GLU A 70 -15.16 3.66 21.65
CA GLU A 70 -14.99 3.95 23.10
C GLU A 70 -16.02 4.95 23.69
N ARG A 71 -17.24 5.00 23.16
CA ARG A 71 -18.29 5.88 23.74
C ARG A 71 -19.63 5.22 24.01
N GLN A 72 -19.65 3.99 24.52
CA GLN A 72 -20.84 3.44 25.17
C GLN A 72 -20.49 2.53 26.34
N ARG A 73 -20.47 3.10 27.55
CA ARG A 73 -21.09 2.58 28.79
C ARG A 73 -20.57 3.37 30.00
N SER A 74 -21.29 4.43 30.35
CA SER A 74 -21.40 4.83 31.76
C SER A 74 -22.88 4.92 32.07
N ALA A 75 -23.28 4.07 33.03
CA ALA A 75 -24.62 3.87 33.55
C ALA A 75 -25.15 5.08 34.32
#